data_AF-A0A1R4JV40-F1
#
_entry.id   AF-A0A1R4JV40-F1
#
_cell.length_a   1.000
_cell.length_b   1.000
_cell.length_c   1.000
_cell.angle_alpha   90.00
_cell.angle_beta   90.00
_cell.angle_gamma   90.00
#
_symmetry.space_group_name_H-M   'P 1'
#
loop_
_entity.id
_entity.type
_entity.pdbx_description
1 polymer ?
#
loop_
_entity_poly.entity_id
_entity_poly.type
_entity_poly.pdbx_seq_one_letter_code
_entity_poly.pdbx_strand_id
1 'polypeptide(L)'
;MLTVVSLGAYPLAATIFAVTAGIGTAPDAATLSALAFWCAQVALGIAAVGLGHLLRTRTPILAPLAAGLLLLSAFAHAASAGLMLGRAAGQGAADAWGANALAMLALVSLSLGTILLAVALFRSKLSIGWVGIVLLGWMVVEFGLSGMGLWAMLAGAAMLFTGFFVLAIVTARSNLAVWTTAAEMATQPVRREQPRRSASIRR
;
A
#
# COMPACT_ATOMS: atom_id res chain seq x y z
N MET A 1 -9.43 -4.26 -12.08
CA MET A 1 -8.26 -4.98 -11.55
C MET A 1 -8.51 -5.30 -10.10
N LEU A 2 -8.65 -6.59 -9.77
CA LEU A 2 -9.22 -7.11 -8.52
C LEU A 2 -8.26 -8.19 -7.97
N THR A 3 -6.96 -7.90 -7.97
CA THR A 3 -5.94 -8.94 -8.13
C THR A 3 -5.11 -9.28 -6.89
N VAL A 4 -5.25 -8.58 -5.76
CA VAL A 4 -4.25 -8.74 -4.66
C VAL A 4 -4.79 -9.39 -3.39
N VAL A 5 -6.12 -9.41 -3.15
CA VAL A 5 -6.68 -10.12 -1.97
C VAL A 5 -7.16 -11.55 -2.28
N SER A 6 -7.16 -11.95 -3.55
CA SER A 6 -7.53 -13.31 -3.99
C SER A 6 -6.44 -14.37 -3.81
N LEU A 7 -5.30 -14.05 -3.18
CA LEU A 7 -4.16 -14.97 -3.08
C LEU A 7 -4.15 -15.82 -1.80
N GLY A 8 -4.96 -15.49 -0.79
CA GLY A 8 -5.05 -16.27 0.46
C GLY A 8 -6.07 -17.41 0.43
N ALA A 9 -6.99 -17.39 -0.54
CA ALA A 9 -7.99 -18.43 -0.72
C ALA A 9 -8.30 -18.57 -2.21
N TYR A 10 -8.16 -19.80 -2.70
CA TYR A 10 -8.58 -20.34 -3.99
C TYR A 10 -7.58 -20.38 -5.18
N PRO A 11 -7.45 -21.56 -5.82
CA PRO A 11 -6.80 -21.72 -7.11
C PRO A 11 -7.71 -21.12 -8.20
N LEU A 12 -7.64 -19.82 -8.45
CA LEU A 12 -8.64 -19.12 -9.29
C LEU A 12 -8.04 -18.03 -10.19
N ALA A 13 -7.03 -18.40 -10.96
CA ALA A 13 -6.51 -17.58 -12.05
C ALA A 13 -7.33 -17.68 -13.37
N ALA A 14 -8.29 -18.60 -13.43
CA ALA A 14 -9.10 -18.87 -14.63
C ALA A 14 -10.37 -17.98 -14.75
N THR A 15 -10.64 -17.10 -13.77
CA THR A 15 -11.96 -16.49 -13.57
C THR A 15 -12.05 -15.01 -13.96
N ILE A 16 -10.95 -14.37 -14.37
CA ILE A 16 -10.97 -12.92 -14.61
C ILE A 16 -11.82 -12.53 -15.84
N PHE A 17 -12.02 -13.46 -16.79
CA PHE A 17 -13.00 -13.30 -17.90
C PHE A 17 -14.33 -14.02 -17.66
N ALA A 18 -14.45 -14.87 -16.64
CA ALA A 18 -15.68 -15.59 -16.30
C ALA A 18 -16.52 -14.90 -15.20
N VAL A 19 -15.92 -13.99 -14.41
CA VAL A 19 -16.62 -13.34 -13.28
C VAL A 19 -17.70 -12.36 -13.73
N THR A 20 -17.55 -11.63 -14.84
CA THR A 20 -18.65 -10.78 -15.35
C THR A 20 -19.84 -11.58 -15.87
N ALA A 21 -19.64 -12.83 -16.32
CA ALA A 21 -20.74 -13.76 -16.65
C ALA A 21 -21.30 -14.49 -15.41
N GLY A 22 -20.55 -14.54 -14.30
CA GLY A 22 -20.89 -15.28 -13.08
C GLY A 22 -21.40 -14.45 -11.89
N ILE A 23 -21.34 -13.10 -11.92
CA ILE A 23 -21.85 -12.25 -10.82
C ILE A 23 -23.33 -12.52 -10.51
N GLY A 24 -24.13 -12.89 -11.52
CA GLY A 24 -25.53 -13.29 -11.31
C GLY A 24 -25.72 -14.60 -10.53
N THR A 25 -24.67 -15.42 -10.39
CA THR A 25 -24.74 -16.77 -9.78
C THR A 25 -24.12 -16.86 -8.38
N ALA A 26 -23.40 -15.83 -7.91
CA ALA A 26 -22.71 -15.85 -6.61
C ALA A 26 -22.60 -14.44 -5.96
N PRO A 27 -23.72 -13.85 -5.52
CA PRO A 27 -23.75 -12.50 -4.94
C PRO A 27 -22.88 -12.34 -3.67
N ASP A 28 -22.74 -13.41 -2.88
CA ASP A 28 -21.91 -13.41 -1.68
C ASP A 28 -20.42 -13.25 -2.00
N ALA A 29 -19.95 -13.90 -3.08
CA ALA A 29 -18.57 -13.80 -3.53
C ALA A 29 -18.24 -12.39 -4.04
N ALA A 30 -19.19 -11.74 -4.72
CA ALA A 30 -19.04 -10.36 -5.17
C ALA A 30 -18.94 -9.39 -3.97
N THR A 31 -19.77 -9.59 -2.94
CA THR A 31 -19.75 -8.80 -1.71
C THR A 31 -18.44 -8.98 -0.95
N LEU A 32 -18.00 -10.22 -0.75
CA LEU A 32 -16.75 -10.52 -0.07
C LEU A 32 -15.55 -9.92 -0.82
N SER A 33 -15.56 -9.99 -2.15
CA SER A 33 -14.52 -9.40 -3.00
C SER A 33 -14.48 -7.87 -2.89
N ALA A 34 -15.64 -7.22 -2.83
CA ALA A 34 -15.73 -5.77 -2.66
C ALA A 34 -15.21 -5.32 -1.28
N LEU A 35 -15.57 -6.03 -0.21
CA LEU A 35 -15.07 -5.77 1.14
C LEU A 35 -13.56 -5.99 1.24
N ALA A 36 -13.07 -7.11 0.71
CA ALA A 36 -11.66 -7.44 0.66
C ALA A 36 -10.86 -6.34 -0.08
N PHE A 37 -11.37 -5.90 -1.23
CA PHE A 37 -10.79 -4.79 -1.97
C PHE A 37 -10.77 -3.50 -1.14
N TRP A 38 -11.88 -3.11 -0.52
CA TRP A 38 -11.93 -1.91 0.31
C TRP A 38 -10.94 -1.97 1.49
N CYS A 39 -10.86 -3.11 2.19
CA CYS A 39 -9.87 -3.34 3.24
C CYS A 39 -8.43 -3.20 2.71
N ALA A 40 -8.13 -3.68 1.51
CA ALA A 40 -6.82 -3.50 0.89
C ALA A 40 -6.51 -2.01 0.62
N GLN A 41 -7.49 -1.22 0.17
CA GLN A 41 -7.30 0.21 -0.05
C GLN A 41 -7.02 0.95 1.27
N VAL A 42 -7.72 0.60 2.36
CA VAL A 42 -7.45 1.14 3.70
C VAL A 42 -6.07 0.74 4.20
N ALA A 43 -5.70 -0.54 4.06
CA ALA A 43 -4.39 -1.04 4.46
C ALA A 43 -3.26 -0.33 3.70
N LEU A 44 -3.42 -0.13 2.38
CA LEU A 44 -2.49 0.64 1.57
C LEU A 44 -2.37 2.08 2.07
N GLY A 45 -3.49 2.73 2.41
CA GLY A 45 -3.48 4.09 2.95
C GLY A 45 -2.71 4.19 4.27
N ILE A 46 -2.96 3.28 5.22
CA ILE A 46 -2.23 3.23 6.49
C ILE A 46 -0.74 3.00 6.26
N ALA A 47 -0.39 2.06 5.36
CA ALA A 47 1.00 1.77 5.01
C ALA A 47 1.70 2.98 4.39
N ALA A 48 1.03 3.70 3.47
CA ALA A 48 1.56 4.90 2.83
C ALA A 48 1.88 6.01 3.86
N VAL A 49 0.98 6.27 4.81
CA VAL A 49 1.21 7.22 5.91
C VAL A 49 2.39 6.79 6.77
N GLY A 50 2.42 5.53 7.18
CA GLY A 50 3.50 4.99 8.01
C GLY A 50 4.87 5.12 7.33
N LEU A 51 4.96 4.77 6.05
CA LEU A 51 6.20 4.89 5.28
C LEU A 51 6.61 6.35 5.04
N GLY A 52 5.65 7.22 4.74
CA GLY A 52 5.88 8.65 4.61
C GLY A 52 6.49 9.22 5.89
N HIS A 53 5.92 8.86 7.05
CA HIS A 53 6.43 9.28 8.36
C HIS A 53 7.82 8.71 8.65
N LEU A 54 8.05 7.42 8.41
CA LEU A 54 9.33 6.74 8.65
C LEU A 54 10.47 7.33 7.81
N LEU A 55 10.19 7.72 6.56
CA LEU A 55 11.18 8.22 5.62
C LEU A 55 11.38 9.74 5.66
N ARG A 56 10.47 10.50 6.30
CA ARG A 56 10.48 11.98 6.26
C ARG A 56 11.79 12.61 6.75
N THR A 57 12.48 11.99 7.70
CA THR A 57 13.72 12.53 8.27
C THR A 57 14.91 12.43 7.31
N ARG A 58 14.87 11.49 6.36
CA ARG A 58 15.94 11.28 5.38
C ARG A 58 15.61 11.83 4.00
N THR A 59 14.32 11.85 3.64
CA THR A 59 13.83 12.33 2.35
C THR A 59 12.59 13.20 2.55
N PRO A 60 12.75 14.42 3.09
CA PRO A 60 11.64 15.24 3.59
C PRO A 60 10.65 15.71 2.52
N ILE A 61 11.06 15.73 1.25
CA ILE A 61 10.18 16.10 0.13
C ILE A 61 9.59 14.84 -0.52
N LEU A 62 10.44 13.86 -0.86
CA LEU A 62 10.01 12.68 -1.61
C LEU A 62 9.06 11.78 -0.81
N ALA A 63 9.31 11.58 0.49
CA ALA A 63 8.50 10.70 1.32
C ALA A 63 7.04 11.16 1.45
N PRO A 64 6.72 12.43 1.81
CA PRO A 64 5.33 12.87 1.88
C PRO A 64 4.65 12.93 0.50
N LEU A 65 5.38 13.29 -0.58
CA LEU A 65 4.80 13.25 -1.92
C LEU A 65 4.44 11.83 -2.36
N ALA A 66 5.33 10.87 -2.13
CA ALA A 66 5.06 9.46 -2.42
C ALA A 66 3.85 8.95 -1.62
N ALA A 67 3.82 9.22 -0.31
CA ALA A 67 2.70 8.85 0.56
C ALA A 67 1.38 9.49 0.12
N GLY A 68 1.39 10.79 -0.20
CA GLY A 68 0.21 11.50 -0.67
C GLY A 68 -0.34 10.97 -1.99
N LEU A 69 0.54 10.63 -2.94
CA LEU A 69 0.14 10.02 -4.21
C LEU A 69 -0.40 8.60 -4.03
N LEU A 70 0.20 7.79 -3.15
CA LEU A 70 -0.31 6.45 -2.83
C LEU A 70 -1.67 6.52 -2.13
N LEU A 71 -1.89 7.49 -1.23
CA LEU A 71 -3.19 7.75 -0.61
C LEU A 71 -4.24 8.18 -1.65
N LEU A 72 -3.86 9.12 -2.54
CA LEU A 72 -4.72 9.57 -3.63
C LEU A 72 -5.10 8.41 -4.55
N SER A 73 -4.14 7.53 -4.85
CA SER A 73 -4.37 6.32 -5.62
C SER A 73 -5.36 5.39 -4.92
N ALA A 74 -5.12 5.11 -3.64
CA ALA A 74 -5.95 4.21 -2.86
C ALA A 74 -7.42 4.68 -2.84
N PHE A 75 -7.62 5.98 -2.63
CA PHE A 75 -8.93 6.63 -2.65
C PHE A 75 -9.57 6.61 -4.05
N ALA A 76 -8.85 7.08 -5.07
CA ALA A 76 -9.39 7.17 -6.43
C ALA A 76 -9.75 5.79 -7.00
N HIS A 77 -8.96 4.77 -6.68
CA HIS A 77 -9.23 3.39 -7.09
C HIS A 77 -10.46 2.81 -6.37
N ALA A 78 -10.61 3.09 -5.07
CA ALA A 78 -11.79 2.70 -4.30
C ALA A 78 -13.07 3.34 -4.87
N ALA A 79 -13.02 4.66 -5.13
CA ALA A 79 -14.14 5.42 -5.68
C ALA A 79 -14.51 4.97 -7.10
N SER A 80 -13.50 4.80 -7.97
CA SER A 80 -13.67 4.25 -9.33
C SER A 80 -14.36 2.88 -9.31
N ALA A 81 -13.86 1.95 -8.50
CA ALA A 81 -14.44 0.61 -8.37
C ALA A 81 -15.88 0.67 -7.84
N GLY A 82 -16.16 1.54 -6.85
CA GLY A 82 -17.51 1.76 -6.33
C GLY A 82 -18.48 2.25 -7.39
N LEU A 83 -18.09 3.20 -8.24
CA LEU A 83 -18.92 3.70 -9.35
C LEU A 83 -19.17 2.59 -10.39
N MET A 84 -18.16 1.79 -10.72
CA MET A 84 -18.32 0.66 -11.64
C MET A 84 -19.27 -0.41 -11.09
N LEU A 85 -19.19 -0.70 -9.78
CA LEU A 85 -20.08 -1.64 -9.11
C LEU A 85 -21.53 -1.13 -9.04
N GLY A 86 -21.73 0.15 -8.69
CA GLY A 86 -23.05 0.78 -8.70
C GLY A 86 -23.70 0.74 -10.09
N ARG A 87 -22.91 1.00 -11.14
CA ARG A 87 -23.35 0.85 -12.54
C ARG A 87 -23.76 -0.59 -12.86
N ALA A 88 -22.96 -1.57 -12.45
CA ALA A 88 -23.25 -2.98 -12.68
C ALA A 88 -24.54 -3.42 -11.94
N ALA A 89 -24.86 -2.79 -10.81
CA ALA A 89 -26.09 -3.01 -10.05
C ALA A 89 -27.31 -2.25 -10.62
N GLY A 90 -27.18 -1.55 -11.75
CA GLY A 90 -28.27 -0.76 -12.35
C GLY A 90 -28.62 0.51 -11.57
N GLN A 91 -27.77 0.93 -10.62
CA GLN A 91 -27.99 2.12 -9.81
C GLN A 91 -27.53 3.37 -10.58
N GLY A 92 -28.49 4.06 -11.20
CA GLY A 92 -28.32 5.37 -11.83
C GLY A 92 -27.56 5.36 -13.17
N ALA A 93 -27.68 6.46 -13.92
CA ALA A 93 -26.76 6.80 -15.00
C ALA A 93 -25.40 7.20 -14.38
N ALA A 94 -24.72 6.25 -13.75
CA ALA A 94 -23.39 6.49 -13.19
C ALA A 94 -22.49 7.04 -14.29
N ASP A 95 -21.96 8.24 -14.08
CA ASP A 95 -21.15 8.95 -15.05
C ASP A 95 -19.92 8.11 -15.41
N ALA A 96 -19.97 7.47 -16.59
CA ALA A 96 -18.89 6.65 -17.11
C ALA A 96 -17.60 7.45 -17.24
N TRP A 97 -17.72 8.75 -17.51
CA TRP A 97 -16.60 9.65 -17.58
C TRP A 97 -15.95 9.82 -16.20
N GLY A 98 -16.72 10.10 -15.15
CA GLY A 98 -16.24 10.17 -13.77
C GLY A 98 -15.53 8.89 -13.29
N ALA A 99 -16.08 7.71 -13.58
CA ALA A 99 -15.45 6.43 -13.22
C ALA A 99 -14.08 6.23 -13.92
N ASN A 100 -14.01 6.59 -15.20
CA ASN A 100 -12.77 6.51 -15.99
C ASN A 100 -11.74 7.57 -15.52
N ALA A 101 -12.18 8.79 -15.23
CA ALA A 101 -11.31 9.84 -14.72
C ALA A 101 -10.67 9.45 -13.37
N LEU A 102 -11.46 8.89 -12.45
CA LEU A 102 -10.96 8.36 -11.19
C LEU A 102 -10.02 7.15 -11.38
N ALA A 103 -10.31 6.26 -12.34
CA ALA A 103 -9.41 5.15 -12.67
C ALA A 103 -8.06 5.65 -13.19
N MET A 104 -8.06 6.66 -14.07
CA MET A 104 -6.82 7.27 -14.58
C MET A 104 -6.06 8.00 -13.49
N LEU A 105 -6.75 8.75 -12.64
CA LEU A 105 -6.14 9.41 -11.48
C LEU A 105 -5.49 8.36 -10.56
N ALA A 106 -6.19 7.26 -10.28
CA ALA A 106 -5.67 6.17 -9.48
C ALA A 106 -4.40 5.56 -10.07
N LEU A 107 -4.39 5.35 -11.39
CA LEU A 107 -3.28 4.77 -12.12
C LEU A 107 -2.04 5.67 -12.10
N VAL A 108 -2.22 6.95 -12.45
CA VAL A 108 -1.13 7.94 -12.52
C VAL A 108 -0.54 8.17 -11.15
N SER A 109 -1.40 8.35 -10.13
CA SER A 109 -0.94 8.55 -8.75
C SER A 109 -0.28 7.30 -8.17
N LEU A 110 -0.74 6.07 -8.49
CA LEU A 110 -0.07 4.84 -8.09
C LEU A 110 1.33 4.76 -8.67
N SER A 111 1.45 5.02 -9.98
CA SER A 111 2.69 4.90 -10.73
C SER A 111 3.72 5.90 -10.22
N LEU A 112 3.34 7.18 -10.16
CA LEU A 112 4.22 8.24 -9.66
C LEU A 112 4.54 8.06 -8.17
N GLY A 113 3.56 7.71 -7.34
CA GLY A 113 3.75 7.46 -5.92
C GLY A 113 4.73 6.32 -5.66
N THR A 114 4.61 5.22 -6.40
CA THR A 114 5.50 4.06 -6.29
C THR A 114 6.91 4.39 -6.75
N ILE A 115 7.07 5.10 -7.87
CA ILE A 115 8.37 5.56 -8.36
C ILE A 115 9.04 6.48 -7.34
N LEU A 116 8.32 7.49 -6.82
CA LEU A 116 8.86 8.39 -5.80
C LEU A 116 9.21 7.65 -4.50
N LEU A 117 8.42 6.65 -4.10
CA LEU A 117 8.73 5.81 -2.96
C LEU A 117 10.02 5.02 -3.18
N ALA A 118 10.19 4.41 -4.36
CA ALA A 118 11.42 3.69 -4.71
C ALA A 118 12.64 4.63 -4.67
N VAL A 119 12.53 5.83 -5.25
CA VAL A 119 13.59 6.85 -5.19
C VAL A 119 13.87 7.29 -3.75
N ALA A 120 12.83 7.48 -2.93
CA ALA A 120 12.98 7.80 -1.52
C ALA A 120 13.72 6.70 -0.75
N LEU A 121 13.42 5.42 -1.02
CA LEU A 121 14.13 4.29 -0.43
C LEU A 121 15.62 4.29 -0.80
N PHE A 122 15.96 4.50 -2.06
CA PHE A 122 17.37 4.63 -2.48
C PHE A 122 18.09 5.82 -1.83
N ARG A 123 17.42 6.97 -1.75
CA ARG A 123 17.97 8.20 -1.15
C ARG A 123 18.09 8.10 0.37
N SER A 124 17.26 7.29 1.03
CA SER A 124 17.27 7.11 2.48
C SER A 124 18.51 6.39 3.01
N LYS A 125 19.32 5.76 2.14
CA LYS A 125 20.48 4.94 2.52
C LYS A 125 20.15 3.85 3.56
N LEU A 126 18.90 3.39 3.61
CA LEU A 126 18.51 2.23 4.38
C LEU A 126 19.03 0.96 3.70
N SER A 127 19.35 -0.07 4.49
CA SER A 127 19.78 -1.39 3.99
C SER A 127 18.70 -2.09 3.13
N ILE A 128 17.47 -1.59 3.14
CA ILE A 128 16.35 -2.07 2.33
C ILE A 128 16.25 -1.41 0.94
N GLY A 129 17.32 -0.79 0.45
CA GLY A 129 17.33 -0.17 -0.88
C GLY A 129 16.91 -1.11 -2.01
N TRP A 130 17.17 -2.42 -1.87
CA TRP A 130 16.73 -3.45 -2.83
C TRP A 130 15.21 -3.52 -3.00
N VAL A 131 14.42 -3.12 -1.98
CA VAL A 131 12.96 -3.03 -2.09
C VAL A 131 12.55 -2.00 -3.14
N GLY A 132 13.32 -0.92 -3.29
CA GLY A 132 13.11 0.05 -4.38
C GLY A 132 13.24 -0.61 -5.75
N ILE A 133 14.19 -1.53 -5.93
CA ILE A 133 14.36 -2.29 -7.18
C ILE A 133 13.15 -3.20 -7.41
N VAL A 134 12.65 -3.87 -6.36
CA VAL A 134 11.45 -4.73 -6.47
C VAL A 134 10.23 -3.92 -6.87
N LEU A 135 10.01 -2.73 -6.29
CA LEU A 135 8.90 -1.86 -6.64
C LEU A 135 8.98 -1.35 -8.09
N LEU A 136 10.18 -0.99 -8.56
CA LEU A 136 10.38 -0.61 -9.96
C LEU A 136 10.23 -1.79 -10.91
N GLY A 137 10.70 -2.97 -10.53
CA GLY A 137 10.49 -4.20 -11.29
C GLY A 137 9.02 -4.56 -11.38
N TRP A 138 8.27 -4.42 -10.27
CA TRP A 138 6.81 -4.57 -10.27
C TRP A 138 6.15 -3.60 -11.25
N MET A 139 6.55 -2.32 -11.29
CA MET A 139 6.05 -1.35 -12.27
C MET A 139 6.27 -1.82 -13.72
N VAL A 140 7.44 -2.38 -14.03
CA VAL A 140 7.71 -2.91 -15.38
C VAL A 140 6.80 -4.11 -15.69
N VAL A 141 6.62 -5.02 -14.74
CA VAL A 141 5.76 -6.20 -14.93
C VAL A 141 4.29 -5.79 -15.06
N GLU A 142 3.80 -4.94 -14.17
CA GLU A 142 2.41 -4.51 -14.11
C GLU A 142 2.00 -3.71 -15.36
N PHE A 143 2.86 -2.82 -15.85
CA PHE A 143 2.50 -1.93 -16.95
C PHE A 143 3.05 -2.38 -18.31
N GLY A 144 4.17 -3.10 -18.32
CA GLY A 144 4.78 -3.61 -19.55
C GLY A 144 4.36 -5.03 -19.91
N LEU A 145 4.10 -5.89 -18.92
CA LEU A 145 3.96 -7.33 -19.13
C LEU A 145 2.58 -7.89 -18.76
N SER A 146 1.70 -7.12 -18.10
CA SER A 146 0.40 -7.61 -17.61
C SER A 146 -0.52 -8.20 -18.69
N GLY A 147 -0.31 -7.85 -19.96
CA GLY A 147 -1.01 -8.43 -21.11
C GLY A 147 -0.40 -9.73 -21.67
N MET A 148 0.77 -10.17 -21.21
CA MET A 148 1.48 -11.33 -21.77
C MET A 148 0.99 -12.70 -21.25
N GLY A 149 0.08 -12.69 -20.28
CA GLY A 149 -0.55 -13.89 -19.75
C GLY A 149 -0.46 -14.02 -18.23
N LEU A 150 -0.91 -15.16 -17.72
CA LEU A 150 -1.08 -15.39 -16.28
C LEU A 150 0.22 -15.27 -15.48
N TRP A 151 1.35 -15.71 -16.03
CA TRP A 151 2.63 -15.66 -15.34
C TRP A 151 3.04 -14.22 -14.97
N ALA A 152 2.73 -13.23 -15.83
CA ALA A 152 3.07 -11.84 -15.59
C ALA A 152 2.23 -11.25 -14.45
N MET A 153 0.94 -11.61 -14.41
CA MET A 153 0.06 -11.28 -13.28
C MET A 153 0.58 -11.90 -11.97
N LEU A 154 0.95 -13.17 -11.96
CA LEU A 154 1.47 -13.84 -10.76
C LEU A 154 2.81 -13.25 -10.31
N ALA A 155 3.71 -12.97 -11.24
CA ALA A 155 5.00 -12.32 -10.98
C ALA A 155 4.78 -10.92 -10.40
N GLY A 156 3.89 -10.13 -11.00
CA GLY A 156 3.52 -8.79 -10.50
C GLY A 156 3.00 -8.85 -9.07
N ALA A 157 2.02 -9.73 -8.81
CA ALA A 157 1.47 -9.90 -7.47
C ALA A 157 2.54 -10.35 -6.44
N ALA A 158 3.42 -11.28 -6.80
CA ALA A 158 4.50 -11.74 -5.93
C ALA A 158 5.49 -10.61 -5.61
N MET A 159 5.87 -9.79 -6.59
CA MET A 159 6.76 -8.65 -6.39
C MET A 159 6.12 -7.59 -5.49
N LEU A 160 4.86 -7.24 -5.75
CA LEU A 160 4.11 -6.28 -4.95
C LEU A 160 3.98 -6.76 -3.50
N PHE A 161 3.54 -8.01 -3.31
CA PHE A 161 3.43 -8.63 -1.99
C PHE A 161 4.77 -8.62 -1.26
N THR A 162 5.85 -9.06 -1.92
CA THR A 162 7.18 -9.09 -1.32
C THR A 162 7.66 -7.69 -0.90
N GLY A 163 7.50 -6.69 -1.79
CA GLY A 163 7.90 -5.31 -1.52
C GLY A 163 7.16 -4.73 -0.31
N PHE A 164 5.83 -4.81 -0.31
CA PHE A 164 5.01 -4.28 0.79
C PHE A 164 5.15 -5.10 2.08
N PHE A 165 5.35 -6.41 2.01
CA PHE A 165 5.56 -7.25 3.19
C PHE A 165 6.86 -6.88 3.92
N VAL A 166 7.96 -6.68 3.18
CA VAL A 166 9.22 -6.23 3.78
C VAL A 166 9.08 -4.84 4.39
N LEU A 167 8.39 -3.92 3.71
CA LEU A 167 8.10 -2.59 4.25
C LEU A 167 7.25 -2.64 5.53
N ALA A 168 6.27 -3.55 5.59
CA ALA A 168 5.47 -3.78 6.78
C ALA A 168 6.34 -4.31 7.94
N ILE A 169 7.24 -5.27 7.69
CA ILE A 169 8.18 -5.76 8.71
C ILE A 169 9.08 -4.63 9.22
N VAL A 170 9.61 -3.80 8.32
CA VAL A 170 10.47 -2.66 8.69
C VAL A 170 9.71 -1.65 9.54
N THR A 171 8.46 -1.37 9.19
CA THR A 171 7.58 -0.47 9.93
C THR A 171 7.28 -1.05 11.32
N ALA A 172 6.91 -2.33 11.40
CA ALA A 172 6.63 -3.03 12.66
C ALA A 172 7.84 -3.12 13.59
N ARG A 173 9.07 -3.14 13.04
CA ARG A 173 10.33 -3.19 13.81
C ARG A 173 10.94 -1.82 14.09
N SER A 174 10.31 -0.73 13.64
CA SER A 174 10.85 0.62 13.85
C SER A 174 10.71 1.05 15.31
N ASN A 175 11.68 1.83 15.80
CA ASN A 175 11.71 2.28 17.19
C ASN A 175 10.53 3.22 17.48
N LEU A 176 9.79 2.99 18.58
CA LEU A 176 8.68 3.85 19.03
C LEU A 176 9.07 5.34 19.13
N ALA A 177 10.33 5.64 19.44
CA ALA A 177 10.84 7.02 19.47
C ALA A 177 10.71 7.76 18.13
N VAL A 178 10.65 7.03 17.01
CA VAL A 178 10.42 7.62 15.67
C VAL A 178 8.96 8.06 15.50
N TRP A 179 8.04 7.44 16.24
CA TRP A 179 6.60 7.70 16.18
C TRP A 179 6.12 8.69 17.24
N THR A 180 6.92 8.94 18.27
CA THR A 180 6.60 9.94 19.29
C THR A 180 6.76 11.36 18.76
N THR A 181 5.78 12.21 19.03
CA THR A 181 5.84 13.63 18.63
C THR A 181 6.78 14.43 19.53
N ALA A 182 7.23 15.59 19.07
CA ALA A 182 8.06 16.49 19.90
C ALA A 182 7.33 16.93 21.17
N ALA A 183 6.00 17.10 21.09
CA ALA A 183 5.17 17.44 22.24
C ALA A 183 5.14 16.29 23.29
N GLU A 184 5.04 15.04 22.84
CA GLU A 184 5.09 13.87 23.74
C GLU A 184 6.48 13.70 24.39
N MET A 185 7.54 13.98 23.65
CA MET A 185 8.90 13.96 24.22
C MET A 185 9.09 15.06 25.26
N ALA A 186 8.44 16.23 25.09
CA ALA A 186 8.53 17.34 26.04
C ALA A 186 7.75 17.09 27.34
N THR A 187 6.71 16.24 27.31
CA THR A 187 5.89 15.92 28.49
C THR A 187 6.36 14.69 29.25
N GLN A 188 7.26 13.88 28.68
CA GLN A 188 7.86 12.78 29.44
C GLN A 188 8.64 13.37 30.63
N PRO A 189 8.26 13.01 31.88
CA PRO A 189 8.99 13.49 33.04
C PRO A 189 10.44 13.07 32.85
N VAL A 190 11.36 14.04 32.90
CA VAL A 190 12.81 13.77 32.88
C VAL A 190 13.01 12.68 33.90
N ARG A 191 13.21 11.44 33.44
CA ARG A 191 13.49 10.31 34.29
C ARG A 191 14.89 10.61 34.80
N ARG A 192 14.95 11.41 35.88
CA ARG A 192 16.18 11.71 36.59
C ARG A 192 16.77 10.33 36.83
N GLU A 193 17.84 10.01 36.11
CA GLU A 193 18.60 8.81 36.37
C GLU A 193 18.89 8.90 37.86
N GLN A 194 18.19 8.10 38.67
CA GLN A 194 18.53 7.98 40.06
C GLN A 194 20.01 7.63 40.04
N PRO A 195 20.89 8.47 40.59
CA PRO A 195 22.32 8.24 40.50
C PRO A 195 22.51 6.81 40.96
N ARG A 196 23.00 5.95 40.06
CA ARG A 196 23.26 4.54 40.36
C ARG A 196 23.99 4.57 41.68
N ARG A 197 23.31 4.21 42.77
CA ARG A 197 23.94 4.11 44.08
C ARG A 197 25.05 3.12 43.84
N SER A 198 26.27 3.63 43.72
CA SER A 198 27.49 2.86 43.62
C SER A 198 27.45 1.98 44.86
N ALA A 199 27.06 0.72 44.64
CA ALA A 199 27.13 -0.31 45.65
C ALA A 199 28.60 -0.36 46.03
N SER A 200 28.92 0.28 47.15
CA SER A 200 30.21 0.17 47.78
C SER A 200 30.37 -1.30 48.12
N ILE A 201 31.15 -1.98 47.30
CA ILE A 201 31.70 -3.28 47.61
C ILE A 201 32.57 -3.05 48.84
N ARG A 202 32.01 -3.32 50.03
CA ARG A 202 32.82 -3.48 51.24
C ARG A 202 33.60 -4.77 51.08
N ARG A 203 34.91 -4.64 51.24
CA ARG A 203 35.91 -5.72 51.23
C ARG A 203 35.66 -6.72 52.34
#